data_AF-A0A382I9F9-F1
#
_entry.id   AF-A0A382I9F9-F1
#
_cell.length_a   1.000
_cell.length_b   1.000
_cell.length_c   1.000
_cell.angle_alpha   90.00
_cell.angle_beta   90.00
_cell.angle_gamma   90.00
#
_symmetry.space_group_name_H-M   'P 1'
#
loop_
_entity.id
_entity.type
_entity.pdbx_description
1 polymer ?
#
loop_
_entity_poly.entity_id
_entity_poly.type
_entity_poly.pdbx_seq_one_letter_code
_entity_poly.pdbx_strand_id
1 'polypeptide(L)'
;MADQFNNIEFEKHISKLIITKDIYRMLDQLKSIMRKIVFLIGEEDWNNDSFSDFQKKQSMEFIIDYSFIYCVNELITVLNDSGTLAPMSGAKKWMENYEIKFVEFFNKSKEIKSNKHNIESVDKNKLNKSLHKLWTCENEDDIEKEILMIGGKYNIERNDMISMRGFTFKLEDKILNAIWDEE
;
A
#
# COMPACT_ATOMS: atom_id res chain seq x y z
N MET A 1 -4.24 -1.10 -23.26
CA MET A 1 -4.95 -1.71 -22.11
C MET A 1 -3.99 -2.75 -21.58
N ALA A 2 -3.59 -2.69 -20.31
CA ALA A 2 -2.95 -3.85 -19.71
C ALA A 2 -3.94 -5.02 -19.81
N ASP A 3 -3.46 -6.21 -20.17
CA ASP A 3 -4.30 -7.40 -20.20
C ASP A 3 -4.95 -7.55 -18.82
N GLN A 4 -6.27 -7.40 -18.74
CA GLN A 4 -6.99 -7.63 -17.49
C GLN A 4 -6.66 -9.04 -17.03
N PHE A 5 -6.22 -9.19 -15.77
CA PHE A 5 -5.94 -10.51 -15.26
C PHE A 5 -7.25 -11.31 -15.13
N ASN A 6 -7.15 -12.63 -15.35
CA ASN A 6 -8.29 -13.52 -15.18
C ASN A 6 -8.68 -13.57 -13.69
N ASN A 7 -9.85 -13.01 -13.33
CA ASN A 7 -10.30 -12.92 -11.94
C ASN A 7 -10.37 -14.30 -11.25
N ILE A 8 -10.70 -15.37 -11.98
CA ILE A 8 -10.76 -16.73 -11.42
C ILE A 8 -9.35 -17.22 -11.07
N GLU A 9 -8.36 -16.94 -11.92
CA GLU A 9 -6.97 -17.30 -11.63
C GLU A 9 -6.42 -16.43 -10.50
N PHE A 10 -6.82 -15.16 -10.41
CA PHE A 10 -6.46 -14.25 -9.31
C PHE A 10 -7.00 -14.67 -7.97
N GLU A 11 -8.27 -15.05 -7.92
CA GLU A 11 -8.87 -15.61 -6.72
C GLU A 11 -8.12 -16.88 -6.25
N LYS A 12 -7.79 -17.77 -7.18
CA LYS A 12 -6.97 -18.97 -6.89
C LYS A 12 -5.56 -18.64 -6.42
N HIS A 13 -4.98 -17.54 -6.91
CA HIS A 13 -3.66 -17.06 -6.49
C HIS A 13 -3.71 -16.51 -5.07
N ILE A 14 -4.53 -15.48 -4.83
CA ILE A 14 -4.60 -14.81 -3.51
C ILE A 14 -5.12 -15.73 -2.39
N SER A 15 -5.94 -16.74 -2.71
CA SER A 15 -6.39 -17.73 -1.71
C SER A 15 -5.27 -18.64 -1.21
N LYS A 16 -4.16 -18.76 -1.95
CA LYS A 16 -2.96 -19.48 -1.52
C LYS A 16 -1.98 -18.58 -0.77
N LEU A 17 -2.10 -17.26 -0.91
CA LEU A 17 -1.30 -16.29 -0.18
C LEU A 17 -1.80 -16.16 1.26
N ILE A 18 -1.30 -17.06 2.09
CA ILE A 18 -1.55 -17.10 3.52
C ILE A 18 -0.32 -16.53 4.22
N ILE A 19 -0.54 -15.56 5.10
CA ILE A 19 0.52 -15.02 5.95
C ILE A 19 0.25 -15.30 7.42
N THR A 20 1.32 -15.35 8.20
CA THR A 20 1.25 -15.44 9.65
C THR A 20 0.75 -14.15 10.28
N LYS A 21 0.28 -14.25 11.52
CA LYS A 21 -0.14 -13.10 12.32
C LYS A 21 0.97 -12.06 12.53
N ASP A 22 2.23 -12.48 12.56
CA ASP A 22 3.35 -11.57 12.78
C ASP A 22 3.65 -10.72 11.54
N ILE A 23 3.62 -11.32 10.34
CA ILE A 23 3.69 -10.55 9.10
C ILE A 23 2.47 -9.65 8.94
N TYR A 24 1.29 -10.12 9.33
CA TYR A 24 0.09 -9.30 9.28
C TYR A 24 0.20 -8.06 10.17
N ARG A 25 0.75 -8.21 11.40
CA ARG A 25 1.01 -7.08 12.29
C ARG A 25 1.99 -6.08 11.68
N MET A 26 3.07 -6.56 11.06
CA MET A 26 4.03 -5.70 10.36
C MET A 26 3.37 -4.93 9.22
N LEU A 27 2.57 -5.62 8.40
CA LEU A 27 1.83 -5.02 7.29
C LEU A 27 0.84 -3.95 7.77
N ASP A 28 0.08 -4.25 8.83
CA ASP A 28 -0.92 -3.33 9.39
C ASP A 28 -0.26 -2.08 10.00
N GLN A 29 0.87 -2.27 10.69
CA GLN A 29 1.65 -1.18 11.24
C GLN A 29 2.27 -0.30 10.14
N LEU A 30 2.84 -0.91 9.09
CA LEU A 30 3.37 -0.19 7.93
C LEU A 30 2.26 0.61 7.23
N LYS A 31 1.09 -0.03 6.99
CA LYS A 31 -0.10 0.64 6.45
C LYS A 31 -0.48 1.86 7.28
N SER A 32 -0.50 1.73 8.61
CA SER A 32 -0.83 2.81 9.54
C SER A 32 0.18 3.97 9.51
N ILE A 33 1.48 3.66 9.43
CA ILE A 33 2.55 4.65 9.29
C ILE A 33 2.40 5.40 7.96
N MET A 34 2.35 4.66 6.85
CA MET A 34 2.28 5.26 5.51
C MET A 34 1.00 6.09 5.32
N ARG A 35 -0.12 5.62 5.87
CA ARG A 35 -1.40 6.35 5.88
C ARG A 35 -1.27 7.77 6.40
N LYS A 36 -0.52 7.98 7.49
CA LYS A 36 -0.33 9.32 8.06
C LYS A 36 0.46 10.23 7.13
N ILE A 37 1.49 9.69 6.49
CA ILE A 37 2.27 10.42 5.50
C ILE A 37 1.44 10.76 4.26
N VAL A 38 0.58 9.85 3.79
CA VAL A 38 -0.36 10.16 2.69
C VAL A 38 -1.30 11.32 3.04
N PHE A 39 -1.72 11.45 4.31
CA PHE A 39 -2.48 12.63 4.73
C PHE A 39 -1.64 13.91 4.62
N LEU A 40 -0.43 13.92 5.18
CA LEU A 40 0.47 15.08 5.14
C LEU A 40 0.77 15.53 3.71
N ILE A 41 1.14 14.58 2.84
CA ILE A 41 1.37 14.84 1.41
C ILE A 41 0.14 15.46 0.72
N GLY A 42 -1.07 15.11 1.18
CA GLY A 42 -2.32 15.62 0.63
C GLY A 42 -2.78 16.95 1.20
N GLU A 43 -2.14 17.47 2.25
CA GLU A 43 -2.37 18.82 2.77
C GLU A 43 -1.68 19.88 1.92
N GLU A 44 -0.59 19.51 1.24
CA GLU A 44 0.16 20.36 0.31
C GLU A 44 -0.49 20.41 -1.07
N ASP A 45 -0.45 21.57 -1.74
CA ASP A 45 -0.83 21.74 -3.14
C ASP A 45 0.42 21.69 -4.01
N TRP A 46 0.68 20.53 -4.62
CA TRP A 46 1.93 20.32 -5.36
C TRP A 46 2.06 21.27 -6.56
N ASN A 47 0.96 21.83 -7.08
CA ASN A 47 1.01 22.75 -8.22
C ASN A 47 1.25 24.20 -7.80
N ASN A 48 0.86 24.58 -6.58
CA ASN A 48 0.97 25.94 -6.09
C ASN A 48 2.13 26.15 -5.10
N ASP A 49 2.59 25.11 -4.41
CA ASP A 49 3.58 25.22 -3.32
C ASP A 49 5.05 25.09 -3.80
N SER A 50 5.32 25.41 -5.08
CA SER A 50 6.66 25.34 -5.67
C SER A 50 7.34 23.97 -5.59
N PHE A 51 6.56 22.88 -5.46
CA PHE A 51 7.09 21.52 -5.49
C PHE A 51 7.82 21.25 -6.81
N SER A 52 9.01 20.66 -6.70
CA SER A 52 9.77 20.23 -7.86
C SER A 52 9.12 19.02 -8.54
N ASP A 53 9.50 18.77 -9.80
CA ASP A 53 9.07 17.56 -10.51
C ASP A 53 9.56 16.28 -9.82
N PHE A 54 10.72 16.35 -9.13
CA PHE A 54 11.23 15.26 -8.31
C PHE A 54 10.28 14.96 -7.14
N GLN A 55 9.94 15.99 -6.35
CA GLN A 55 9.07 15.84 -5.18
C GLN A 55 7.67 15.35 -5.57
N LYS A 56 7.10 15.85 -6.67
CA LYS A 56 5.82 15.37 -7.24
C LYS A 56 5.90 13.89 -7.59
N LYS A 57 6.97 13.49 -8.28
CA LYS A 57 7.19 12.10 -8.68
C LYS A 57 7.32 11.19 -7.47
N GLN A 58 8.15 11.55 -6.49
CA GLN A 58 8.35 10.75 -5.28
C GLN A 58 7.08 10.66 -4.44
N SER A 59 6.31 11.74 -4.32
CA SER A 59 5.01 11.74 -3.63
C SER A 59 4.04 10.76 -4.29
N MET A 60 3.98 10.76 -5.63
CA MET A 60 3.15 9.80 -6.36
C MET A 60 3.66 8.37 -6.22
N GLU A 61 4.97 8.14 -6.23
CA GLU A 61 5.55 6.82 -5.96
C GLU A 61 5.22 6.31 -4.56
N PHE A 62 5.26 7.18 -3.56
CA PHE A 62 4.86 6.86 -2.18
C PHE A 62 3.39 6.42 -2.12
N ILE A 63 2.50 7.11 -2.81
CA ILE A 63 1.08 6.76 -2.88
C ILE A 63 0.87 5.41 -3.61
N ILE A 64 1.68 5.09 -4.61
CA ILE A 64 1.64 3.78 -5.29
C ILE A 64 2.11 2.66 -4.36
N ASP A 65 3.20 2.87 -3.62
CA ASP A 65 3.68 1.88 -2.65
C ASP A 65 2.68 1.70 -1.51
N TYR A 66 2.08 2.80 -1.01
CA TYR A 66 0.97 2.73 -0.05
C TYR A 66 -0.23 1.96 -0.60
N SER A 67 -0.59 2.17 -1.87
CA SER A 67 -1.64 1.41 -2.56
C SER A 67 -1.34 -0.08 -2.56
N PHE A 68 -0.10 -0.50 -2.78
CA PHE A 68 0.29 -1.91 -2.68
C PHE A 68 0.12 -2.45 -1.26
N ILE A 69 0.64 -1.76 -0.25
CA ILE A 69 0.48 -2.17 1.17
C ILE A 69 -0.99 -2.29 1.54
N TYR A 70 -1.82 -1.34 1.10
CA TYR A 70 -3.26 -1.34 1.33
C TYR A 70 -3.96 -2.49 0.60
N CYS A 71 -3.55 -2.77 -0.65
CA CYS A 71 -4.03 -3.88 -1.48
C CYS A 71 -3.78 -5.24 -0.80
N VAL A 72 -2.54 -5.50 -0.39
CA VAL A 72 -2.14 -6.72 0.32
C VAL A 72 -2.98 -6.89 1.58
N ASN A 73 -3.14 -5.83 2.38
CA ASN A 73 -3.90 -5.88 3.63
C ASN A 73 -5.39 -6.23 3.42
N GLU A 74 -6.00 -5.88 2.28
CA GLU A 74 -7.42 -6.18 2.00
C GLU A 74 -7.66 -7.53 1.30
N LEU A 75 -6.63 -8.14 0.69
CA LEU A 75 -6.76 -9.31 -0.18
C LEU A 75 -6.17 -10.61 0.38
N ILE A 76 -5.19 -10.55 1.26
CA ILE A 76 -4.53 -11.77 1.79
C ILE A 76 -5.40 -12.53 2.79
N THR A 77 -5.01 -13.77 3.05
CA THR A 77 -5.57 -14.57 4.14
C THR A 77 -4.59 -14.63 5.31
N VAL A 78 -5.08 -14.47 6.54
CA VAL A 78 -4.25 -14.53 7.75
C VAL A 78 -4.46 -15.85 8.47
N LEU A 79 -3.36 -16.54 8.81
CA LEU A 79 -3.37 -17.69 9.72
C LEU A 79 -3.34 -17.19 11.17
N ASN A 80 -4.42 -17.44 11.92
CA ASN A 80 -4.54 -17.01 13.30
C ASN A 80 -3.91 -18.01 14.30
N ASP A 81 -3.86 -17.63 15.57
CA ASP A 81 -3.26 -18.45 16.64
C ASP A 81 -4.00 -19.78 16.87
N SER A 82 -5.27 -19.89 16.44
CA SER A 82 -6.06 -21.12 16.54
C SER A 82 -5.92 -22.03 15.31
N GLY A 83 -5.00 -21.71 14.39
CA GLY A 83 -4.79 -22.45 13.13
C GLY A 83 -5.91 -22.26 12.10
N THR A 84 -6.79 -21.27 12.30
CA THR A 84 -7.91 -20.93 11.42
C THR A 84 -7.50 -19.84 10.44
N LEU A 85 -7.98 -19.96 9.20
CA LEU A 85 -7.77 -18.97 8.16
C LEU A 85 -8.83 -17.86 8.21
N ALA A 86 -8.39 -16.62 8.26
CA ALA A 86 -9.24 -15.43 8.23
C ALA A 86 -8.99 -14.67 6.91
N PRO A 87 -9.82 -14.89 5.86
CA PRO A 87 -9.71 -14.14 4.62
C PRO A 87 -10.14 -12.68 4.82
N MET A 88 -9.35 -11.75 4.28
CA MET A 88 -9.64 -10.32 4.38
C MET A 88 -10.84 -9.90 3.50
N SER A 89 -11.39 -8.72 3.79
CA SER A 89 -12.72 -8.34 3.29
C SER A 89 -12.76 -8.13 1.77
N GLY A 90 -11.67 -7.62 1.19
CA GLY A 90 -11.52 -7.42 -0.25
C GLY A 90 -11.48 -8.74 -1.02
N ALA A 91 -10.86 -9.78 -0.45
CA ALA A 91 -10.75 -11.10 -1.09
C ALA A 91 -12.12 -11.66 -1.52
N LYS A 92 -13.15 -11.44 -0.70
CA LYS A 92 -14.53 -11.87 -1.01
C LYS A 92 -15.34 -10.82 -1.77
N LYS A 93 -15.19 -9.54 -1.43
CA LYS A 93 -16.06 -8.48 -1.99
C LYS A 93 -15.73 -8.12 -3.44
N TRP A 94 -14.53 -8.43 -3.91
CA TRP A 94 -14.02 -7.98 -5.20
C TRP A 94 -13.91 -9.07 -6.26
N MET A 95 -14.36 -10.30 -5.96
CA MET A 95 -14.23 -11.50 -6.81
C MET A 95 -14.72 -11.31 -8.26
N GLU A 96 -15.74 -10.49 -8.50
CA GLU A 96 -16.26 -10.23 -9.84
C GLU A 96 -15.27 -9.49 -10.75
N ASN A 97 -14.53 -8.53 -10.18
CA ASN A 97 -13.54 -7.72 -10.89
C ASN A 97 -12.61 -7.03 -9.89
N TYR A 98 -11.48 -7.66 -9.59
CA TYR A 98 -10.57 -7.15 -8.57
C TYR A 98 -9.96 -5.79 -8.96
N GLU A 99 -9.59 -5.59 -10.23
CA GLU A 99 -9.01 -4.33 -10.72
C GLU A 99 -9.93 -3.14 -10.46
N ILE A 100 -11.15 -3.20 -10.99
CA ILE A 100 -12.10 -2.10 -10.90
C ILE A 100 -12.50 -1.88 -9.45
N LYS A 101 -12.82 -2.95 -8.72
CA LYS A 101 -13.31 -2.84 -7.35
C LYS A 101 -12.25 -2.33 -6.38
N PHE A 102 -10.99 -2.74 -6.53
CA PHE A 102 -9.88 -2.23 -5.74
C PHE A 102 -9.68 -0.73 -5.98
N VAL A 103 -9.60 -0.31 -7.24
CA VAL A 103 -9.40 1.12 -7.59
C VAL A 103 -10.58 1.97 -7.11
N GLU A 104 -11.81 1.50 -7.29
CA GLU A 104 -13.00 2.19 -6.78
C GLU A 104 -12.98 2.31 -5.24
N PHE A 105 -12.59 1.24 -4.55
CA PHE A 105 -12.50 1.23 -3.09
C PHE A 105 -11.41 2.16 -2.58
N PHE A 106 -10.20 2.05 -3.12
CA PHE A 106 -9.05 2.84 -2.71
C PHE A 106 -9.23 4.33 -3.00
N ASN A 107 -9.81 4.71 -4.15
CA ASN A 107 -10.17 6.10 -4.44
C ASN A 107 -11.23 6.69 -3.50
N LYS A 108 -12.06 5.84 -2.87
CA LYS A 108 -13.07 6.27 -1.90
C LYS A 108 -12.51 6.41 -0.48
N SER A 109 -11.29 5.94 -0.23
CA SER A 109 -10.58 6.06 1.04
C SER A 109 -10.40 7.53 1.44
N LYS A 110 -10.29 7.80 2.74
CA LYS A 110 -10.18 9.19 3.24
C LYS A 110 -8.85 9.82 2.81
N GLU A 111 -7.82 8.98 2.75
CA GLU A 111 -6.43 9.29 2.44
C GLU A 111 -6.28 9.73 0.97
N ILE A 112 -6.94 9.03 0.04
CA ILE A 112 -6.87 9.42 -1.37
C ILE A 112 -7.80 10.60 -1.65
N LYS A 113 -8.90 10.73 -0.90
CA LYS A 113 -9.77 11.91 -1.00
C LYS A 113 -9.11 13.20 -0.54
N SER A 114 -8.21 13.16 0.45
CA SER A 114 -7.44 14.37 0.84
C SER A 114 -6.51 14.80 -0.29
N ASN A 115 -5.93 13.84 -1.02
CA ASN A 115 -5.04 14.08 -2.16
C ASN A 115 -5.75 14.39 -3.50
N LYS A 116 -7.06 14.67 -3.50
CA LYS A 116 -7.84 14.82 -4.74
C LYS A 116 -7.38 15.97 -5.65
N HIS A 117 -6.70 16.97 -5.08
CA HIS A 117 -6.18 18.12 -5.82
C HIS A 117 -4.82 17.82 -6.48
N ASN A 118 -4.13 16.78 -6.00
CA ASN A 118 -2.80 16.38 -6.46
C ASN A 118 -2.81 15.18 -7.42
N ILE A 119 -3.80 14.29 -7.30
CA ILE A 119 -3.86 13.03 -8.07
C ILE A 119 -4.86 13.14 -9.24
N GLU A 120 -4.35 13.05 -10.47
CA GLU A 120 -5.18 13.03 -11.68
C GLU A 120 -5.79 11.64 -11.98
N SER A 121 -6.73 11.59 -12.92
CA SER A 121 -7.35 10.33 -13.35
C SER A 121 -6.35 9.36 -14.02
N VAL A 122 -5.37 9.88 -14.75
CA VAL A 122 -4.33 9.08 -15.41
C VAL A 122 -3.43 8.37 -14.39
N ASP A 123 -3.18 9.01 -13.25
CA ASP A 123 -2.37 8.45 -12.16
C ASP A 123 -3.09 7.33 -11.44
N LYS A 124 -4.43 7.36 -11.40
CA LYS A 124 -5.24 6.29 -10.80
C LYS A 124 -5.09 4.96 -11.53
N ASN A 125 -4.80 4.99 -12.83
CA ASN A 125 -4.52 3.76 -13.59
C ASN A 125 -3.19 3.12 -13.17
N LYS A 126 -2.26 3.89 -12.59
CA LYS A 126 -1.01 3.35 -12.04
C LYS A 126 -1.24 2.54 -10.76
N LEU A 127 -2.39 2.72 -10.09
CA LEU A 127 -2.73 1.99 -8.87
C LEU A 127 -3.06 0.51 -9.13
N ASN A 128 -3.45 0.15 -10.35
CA ASN A 128 -3.59 -1.27 -10.74
C ASN A 128 -2.27 -2.04 -10.68
N LYS A 129 -1.12 -1.35 -10.75
CA LYS A 129 0.20 -1.98 -10.57
C LYS A 129 0.30 -2.72 -9.24
N SER A 130 -0.42 -2.28 -8.21
CA SER A 130 -0.49 -2.96 -6.91
C SER A 130 -1.02 -4.40 -7.02
N LEU A 131 -2.04 -4.63 -7.84
CA LEU A 131 -2.61 -5.97 -8.05
C LEU A 131 -1.68 -6.87 -8.86
N HIS A 132 -1.07 -6.33 -9.92
CA HIS A 132 -0.08 -7.06 -10.70
C HIS A 132 1.17 -7.41 -9.88
N LYS A 133 1.58 -6.53 -8.97
CA LYS A 133 2.69 -6.79 -8.05
C LYS A 133 2.34 -7.86 -7.02
N LEU A 134 1.09 -7.89 -6.53
CA LEU A 134 0.62 -8.98 -5.68
C LEU A 134 0.55 -10.32 -6.42
N TRP A 135 0.21 -10.29 -7.71
CA TRP A 135 0.22 -11.48 -8.56
C TRP A 135 1.61 -12.13 -8.67
N THR A 136 2.68 -11.34 -8.63
CA THR A 136 4.05 -11.86 -8.71
C THR A 136 4.57 -12.42 -7.38
N CYS A 137 3.86 -12.22 -6.27
CA CYS A 137 4.22 -12.83 -4.99
C CYS A 137 3.68 -14.26 -4.95
N GLU A 138 4.51 -15.27 -4.74
CA GLU A 138 4.09 -16.68 -4.76
C GLU A 138 3.81 -17.24 -3.36
N ASN A 139 4.40 -16.63 -2.32
CA ASN A 139 4.36 -17.12 -0.95
C ASN A 139 4.50 -15.98 0.08
N GLU A 140 4.50 -16.35 1.36
CA GLU A 140 4.66 -15.43 2.49
C GLU A 140 6.01 -14.68 2.46
N ASP A 141 7.11 -15.34 2.10
CA ASP A 141 8.44 -14.73 2.08
C ASP A 141 8.54 -13.62 1.02
N ASP A 142 7.89 -13.81 -0.13
CA ASP A 142 7.80 -12.77 -1.17
C ASP A 142 7.04 -11.55 -0.65
N ILE A 143 5.95 -11.76 0.09
CA ILE A 143 5.18 -10.67 0.71
C ILE A 143 6.02 -9.96 1.77
N GLU A 144 6.73 -10.71 2.62
CA GLU A 144 7.63 -10.12 3.64
C GLU A 144 8.69 -9.25 2.99
N LYS A 145 9.34 -9.77 1.95
CA LYS A 145 10.39 -9.07 1.21
C LYS A 145 9.87 -7.77 0.61
N GLU A 146 8.66 -7.77 0.05
CA GLU A 146 8.04 -6.57 -0.50
C GLU A 146 7.68 -5.53 0.57
N ILE A 147 7.13 -5.96 1.72
CA ILE A 147 6.86 -5.09 2.88
C ILE A 147 8.17 -4.44 3.36
N LEU A 148 9.22 -5.23 3.54
CA LEU A 148 10.52 -4.75 4.00
C LEU A 148 11.20 -3.83 2.99
N MET A 149 11.09 -4.12 1.70
CA MET A 149 11.65 -3.28 0.63
C MET A 149 10.96 -1.91 0.59
N ILE A 150 9.62 -1.88 0.67
CA ILE A 150 8.87 -0.62 0.73
C ILE A 150 9.22 0.15 2.00
N GLY A 151 9.29 -0.52 3.15
CA GLY A 151 9.73 0.11 4.39
C GLY A 151 11.13 0.73 4.25
N GLY A 152 12.08 -0.04 3.71
CA GLY A 152 13.46 0.40 3.49
C GLY A 152 13.57 1.61 2.55
N LYS A 153 12.76 1.68 1.49
CA LYS A 153 12.72 2.83 0.57
C LYS A 153 12.45 4.15 1.30
N TYR A 154 11.67 4.11 2.38
CA TYR A 154 11.24 5.29 3.14
C TYR A 154 11.87 5.37 4.54
N ASN A 155 12.98 4.66 4.78
CA ASN A 155 13.68 4.60 6.07
C ASN A 155 12.79 4.15 7.25
N ILE A 156 11.78 3.30 6.96
CA ILE A 156 10.93 2.64 7.95
C ILE A 156 11.55 1.27 8.24
N GLU A 157 12.12 1.14 9.44
CA GLU A 157 12.81 -0.09 9.85
C GLU A 157 11.83 -1.17 10.29
N ARG A 158 12.27 -2.43 10.32
CA ARG A 158 11.47 -3.54 10.88
C ARG A 158 10.97 -3.23 12.29
N ASN A 159 11.81 -2.58 13.09
CA ASN A 159 11.48 -2.18 14.46
C ASN A 159 10.31 -1.18 14.50
N ASP A 160 10.21 -0.27 13.53
CA ASP A 160 9.09 0.67 13.44
C ASP A 160 7.77 -0.06 13.12
N MET A 161 7.84 -1.14 12.34
CA MET A 161 6.71 -2.00 11.96
C MET A 161 6.24 -2.97 13.06
N ILE A 162 7.01 -3.15 14.14
CA ILE A 162 6.62 -3.99 15.28
C ILE A 162 6.53 -3.20 16.60
N SER A 163 6.82 -1.90 16.56
CA SER A 163 6.88 -1.03 17.74
C SER A 163 5.48 -0.71 18.26
N MET A 164 5.29 -0.91 19.58
CA MET A 164 4.08 -0.43 20.28
C MET A 164 3.96 1.10 20.33
N ARG A 165 5.07 1.83 20.17
CA ARG A 165 5.05 3.31 20.14
C ARG A 165 4.42 3.85 18.87
N GLY A 166 4.38 3.03 17.81
CA GLY A 166 3.85 3.40 16.52
C GLY A 166 4.56 4.60 15.89
N PHE A 167 3.78 5.47 15.25
CA PHE A 167 4.26 6.64 14.50
C PHE A 167 4.71 7.78 15.43
N THR A 168 5.89 8.35 15.16
CA THR A 168 6.52 9.44 15.92
C THR A 168 6.97 10.55 14.99
N PHE A 169 7.14 11.78 15.49
CA PHE A 169 7.67 12.91 14.68
C PHE A 169 9.04 12.61 14.08
N LYS A 170 9.93 11.93 14.81
CA LYS A 170 11.23 11.51 14.27
C LYS A 170 11.08 10.56 13.07
N LEU A 171 10.09 9.68 13.10
CA LEU A 171 9.81 8.76 11.99
C LEU A 171 9.15 9.51 10.82
N GLU A 172 8.27 10.46 11.12
CA GLU A 172 7.68 11.36 10.12
C GLU A 172 8.77 12.11 9.34
N ASP A 173 9.67 12.81 10.03
CA ASP A 173 10.77 13.56 9.42
C ASP A 173 11.64 12.66 8.53
N LYS A 174 11.99 11.45 9.00
CA LYS A 174 12.77 10.47 8.22
C LYS A 174 12.07 10.10 6.92
N ILE A 175 10.76 9.86 6.97
CA ILE A 175 9.99 9.44 5.81
C ILE A 175 9.83 10.62 4.84
N LEU A 176 9.47 11.81 5.34
CA LEU A 176 9.31 12.99 4.49
C LEU A 176 10.61 13.36 3.80
N ASN A 177 11.76 13.28 4.49
CA ASN A 177 13.06 13.46 3.86
C ASN A 177 13.30 12.41 2.76
N ALA A 178 12.97 11.13 2.98
CA ALA A 178 13.11 10.12 1.94
C ALA A 178 12.23 10.37 0.70
N ILE A 179 11.19 11.20 0.80
CA ILE A 179 10.27 11.54 -0.30
C ILE A 179 10.67 12.87 -0.95
N TRP A 180 11.05 13.87 -0.17
CA TRP A 180 11.18 15.26 -0.64
C TRP A 180 12.58 15.83 -0.60
N ASP A 181 13.53 15.16 0.07
CA ASP A 181 14.92 15.58 0.07
C ASP A 181 15.56 15.28 -1.28
N GLU A 182 16.14 16.30 -1.88
CA GLU A 182 16.80 16.24 -3.20
C GLU A 182 18.32 16.03 -3.08
N GLU A 183 18.86 16.01 -1.86
CA GLU A 183 20.30 15.82 -1.58
C GLU A 183 20.84 14.42 -1.94
#